data_AF-A0A9Q8QN05-F1
#
_entry.id   AF-A0A9Q8QN05-F1
#
_cell.length_a   1.000
_cell.length_b   1.000
_cell.length_c   1.000
_cell.angle_alpha   90.00
_cell.angle_beta   90.00
_cell.angle_gamma   90.00
#
_symmetry.space_group_name_H-M   'P 1'
#
loop_
_entity.id
_entity.type
_entity.pdbx_description
1 polymer ?
#
loop_
_entity_poly.entity_id
_entity_poly.type
_entity_poly.pdbx_seq_one_letter_code
_entity_poly.pdbx_strand_id
1 'polypeptide(L)'
;MGYASLRNIFGNGLKAGQPPTRYSRVKSEDPLDPEMPHGLCRCSARRHREAWKSPLRVFAYALLTSVITCLIMWSFPPNCKRGAGGEGPLLKTPVPEFPKEIRMFELDMTYADPPTPENDKAWNDLLPFGRGYVFVDNAAEYGLEPGIETEYGEIYSVALYHQMHCLGLVRRNFWRLVDGILNNRPGVADEARAEIQNSHTGHCFDYFRQSFECSADMTLEWPRTETDGRRYQVDGGHIPHVCASRKALQDYMDYAHFNNSHNNDIAA
;
A
#
# COMPACT_ATOMS: atom_id res chain seq x y z
N MET A 1 -10.01 20.89 -61.69
CA MET A 1 -8.64 21.45 -61.70
C MET A 1 -7.86 20.61 -60.69
N GLY A 2 -7.16 19.55 -61.09
CA GLY A 2 -5.77 19.58 -61.58
C GLY A 2 -4.85 19.86 -60.37
N TYR A 3 -3.98 18.97 -59.87
CA TYR A 3 -2.99 18.15 -60.56
C TYR A 3 -2.59 16.91 -59.75
N ALA A 4 -2.24 15.85 -60.48
CA ALA A 4 -1.47 14.70 -59.99
C ALA A 4 0.04 14.95 -60.14
N SER A 5 0.86 14.36 -59.26
CA SER A 5 2.23 13.89 -59.54
C SER A 5 2.71 13.03 -58.35
N LEU A 6 2.63 11.70 -58.44
CA LEU A 6 3.67 10.76 -58.88
C LEU A 6 4.80 10.49 -57.84
N ARG A 7 4.83 9.21 -57.38
CA ARG A 7 5.97 8.27 -57.34
C ARG A 7 7.22 8.70 -56.54
N ASN A 8 7.94 7.88 -55.78
CA ASN A 8 8.15 6.43 -55.80
C ASN A 8 9.15 6.06 -54.66
N ILE A 9 9.07 4.80 -54.21
CA ILE A 9 10.21 3.86 -54.02
C ILE A 9 11.01 3.85 -52.69
N PHE A 10 10.77 2.75 -51.96
CA PHE A 10 11.67 1.91 -51.13
C PHE A 10 12.45 2.50 -49.95
N GLY A 11 12.30 1.83 -48.79
CA GLY A 11 13.24 1.93 -47.68
C GLY A 11 12.79 1.15 -46.45
N ASN A 12 13.24 -0.10 -46.33
CA ASN A 12 13.12 -0.95 -45.13
C ASN A 12 13.55 -0.21 -43.85
N GLY A 13 12.87 -0.49 -42.75
CA GLY A 13 13.30 -0.04 -41.43
C GLY A 13 12.51 -0.69 -40.30
N LEU A 14 12.99 -1.85 -39.85
CA LEU A 14 12.68 -2.45 -38.56
C LEU A 14 12.66 -1.37 -37.47
N LYS A 15 11.52 -1.16 -36.80
CA LYS A 15 11.51 -0.47 -35.50
C LYS A 15 11.47 -1.52 -34.39
N ALA A 16 12.63 -1.66 -33.77
CA ALA A 16 12.89 -2.41 -32.57
C ALA A 16 12.05 -1.87 -31.39
N GLY A 17 11.64 -2.82 -30.53
CA GLY A 17 11.50 -2.68 -29.08
C GLY A 17 10.87 -1.40 -28.54
N GLN A 18 9.58 -1.47 -28.25
CA GLN A 18 8.93 -0.59 -27.29
C GLN A 18 9.57 -0.83 -25.90
N PRO A 19 10.08 0.20 -25.19
CA PRO A 19 10.57 0.03 -23.82
C PRO A 19 9.39 -0.24 -22.87
N PRO A 20 9.61 -0.93 -21.73
CA PRO A 20 8.54 -1.27 -20.81
C PRO A 20 7.93 0.01 -20.20
N THR A 21 6.61 -0.04 -20.04
CA THR A 21 5.72 1.06 -19.68
C THR A 21 6.06 1.72 -18.35
N ARG A 22 6.30 3.02 -18.42
CA ARG A 22 6.35 4.00 -17.35
C ARG A 22 5.00 4.02 -16.60
N TYR A 23 5.00 3.99 -15.27
CA TYR A 23 3.77 4.04 -14.49
C TYR A 23 2.89 5.21 -14.95
N SER A 24 1.68 4.89 -15.39
CA SER A 24 0.72 5.85 -15.90
C SER A 24 -0.47 5.87 -14.93
N ARG A 25 -0.93 7.08 -14.57
CA ARG A 25 -2.18 7.28 -13.82
C ARG A 25 -3.29 6.50 -14.54
N VAL A 26 -3.84 5.48 -13.90
CA VAL A 26 -4.94 4.67 -14.47
C VAL A 26 -6.11 5.63 -14.70
N LYS A 27 -6.53 5.79 -15.96
CA LYS A 27 -7.82 6.40 -16.27
C LYS A 27 -8.87 5.34 -15.99
N SER A 28 -9.89 5.68 -15.19
CA SER A 28 -11.04 4.82 -14.96
C SER A 28 -11.77 4.57 -16.28
N GLU A 29 -12.15 3.31 -16.49
CA GLU A 29 -12.93 2.74 -17.61
C GLU A 29 -12.11 1.99 -18.68
N ASP A 30 -11.89 0.69 -18.44
CA ASP A 30 -11.54 -0.28 -19.48
C ASP A 30 -12.81 -1.07 -19.88
N PRO A 31 -13.12 -1.22 -21.19
CA PRO A 31 -14.18 -2.08 -21.67
C PRO A 31 -13.86 -3.57 -21.50
N LEU A 32 -14.89 -4.36 -21.19
CA LEU A 32 -14.86 -5.82 -21.02
C LEU A 32 -14.30 -6.54 -22.27
N ASP A 33 -13.20 -7.27 -22.10
CA ASP A 33 -12.66 -8.17 -23.12
C ASP A 33 -13.49 -9.46 -23.25
N PRO A 34 -13.79 -9.93 -24.48
CA PRO A 34 -14.53 -11.17 -24.72
C PRO A 34 -13.67 -12.45 -24.62
N GLU A 35 -14.39 -13.54 -24.37
CA GLU A 35 -13.97 -14.90 -23.98
C GLU A 35 -12.80 -15.55 -24.76
N MET A 36 -11.99 -16.33 -24.02
CA MET A 36 -10.93 -17.19 -24.53
C MET A 36 -11.46 -18.43 -25.27
N PRO A 37 -10.88 -18.83 -26.43
CA PRO A 37 -11.23 -20.09 -27.07
C PRO A 37 -10.49 -21.28 -26.43
N HIS A 38 -11.26 -22.27 -26.01
CA HIS A 38 -10.79 -23.60 -25.60
C HIS A 38 -10.30 -24.40 -26.80
N GLY A 39 -8.98 -24.57 -26.92
CA GLY A 39 -8.34 -25.47 -27.88
C GLY A 39 -7.49 -26.53 -27.17
N LEU A 40 -7.99 -27.76 -27.07
CA LEU A 40 -7.25 -28.93 -26.60
C LEU A 40 -6.11 -29.25 -27.58
N CYS A 41 -4.86 -28.95 -27.21
CA CYS A 41 -3.69 -29.35 -27.98
C CYS A 41 -3.37 -30.83 -27.70
N ARG A 42 -3.66 -31.73 -28.65
CA ARG A 42 -3.19 -33.13 -28.63
C ARG A 42 -1.77 -33.17 -29.19
N CYS A 43 -0.76 -33.30 -28.32
CA CYS A 43 0.59 -33.66 -28.76
C CYS A 43 0.64 -35.16 -29.10
N SER A 44 0.83 -35.50 -30.38
CA SER A 44 1.22 -36.86 -30.76
C SER A 44 2.73 -37.02 -30.53
N ALA A 45 3.12 -38.06 -29.78
CA ALA A 45 4.52 -38.37 -29.55
C ALA A 45 5.14 -38.92 -30.85
N ARG A 46 5.77 -38.03 -31.64
CA ARG A 46 6.60 -38.42 -32.78
C ARG A 46 7.93 -38.91 -32.22
N ARG A 47 8.10 -40.22 -32.17
CA ARG A 47 9.32 -40.91 -31.70
C ARG A 47 10.52 -40.48 -32.57
N HIS A 48 11.30 -39.51 -32.08
CA HIS A 48 12.54 -39.08 -32.71
C HIS A 48 13.57 -40.19 -32.56
N ARG A 49 14.06 -40.70 -33.69
CA ARG A 49 15.19 -41.64 -33.74
C ARG A 49 16.45 -40.80 -33.53
N GLU A 50 17.00 -40.84 -32.33
CA GLU A 50 18.26 -40.17 -31.97
C GLU A 50 19.39 -40.65 -32.89
N ALA A 51 19.79 -39.80 -33.81
CA ALA A 51 21.04 -39.96 -34.53
C ALA A 51 22.16 -39.60 -33.57
N TRP A 52 22.74 -40.61 -32.92
CA TRP A 52 24.00 -40.49 -32.19
C TRP A 52 25.08 -39.95 -33.12
N LYS A 53 25.19 -38.62 -33.18
CA LYS A 53 26.31 -37.93 -33.81
C LYS A 53 27.48 -38.05 -32.83
N SER A 54 28.65 -38.41 -33.38
CA SER A 54 29.91 -38.62 -32.69
C SER A 54 30.06 -37.74 -31.43
N PRO A 55 30.43 -38.30 -30.27
CA PRO A 55 30.54 -37.55 -29.01
C PRO A 55 31.45 -36.32 -29.16
N LEU A 56 32.46 -36.42 -30.04
CA LEU A 56 33.36 -35.32 -30.38
C LEU A 56 32.63 -34.07 -30.91
N ARG A 57 31.57 -34.26 -31.70
CA ARG A 57 30.76 -33.15 -32.26
C ARG A 57 29.92 -32.50 -31.18
N VAL A 58 29.35 -33.29 -30.27
CA VAL A 58 28.57 -32.78 -29.14
C VAL A 58 29.47 -31.94 -28.22
N PHE A 59 30.67 -32.43 -27.91
CA PHE A 59 31.66 -31.69 -27.14
C PHE A 59 32.10 -30.40 -27.84
N ALA A 60 32.34 -30.44 -29.16
CA ALA A 60 32.71 -29.25 -29.92
C ALA A 60 31.60 -28.18 -29.91
N TYR A 61 30.33 -28.58 -30.06
CA TYR A 61 29.21 -27.65 -29.97
C TYR A 61 29.05 -27.08 -28.56
N ALA A 62 29.22 -27.88 -27.52
CA ALA A 62 29.11 -27.42 -26.12
C ALA A 62 30.23 -26.42 -25.76
N LEU A 63 31.45 -26.65 -26.24
CA LEU A 63 32.56 -25.70 -26.06
C LEU A 63 32.29 -24.40 -26.82
N LEU A 64 31.83 -24.49 -28.06
CA LEU A 64 31.50 -23.32 -28.87
C LEU A 64 30.40 -22.47 -28.22
N THR A 65 29.32 -23.08 -27.73
CA THR A 65 28.24 -22.36 -27.06
C THR A 65 28.67 -21.76 -25.72
N SER A 66 29.53 -22.46 -24.97
CA SER A 66 30.12 -21.93 -23.73
C SER A 66 31.01 -20.71 -23.99
N VAL A 67 31.87 -20.75 -25.00
CA VAL A 67 32.72 -19.61 -25.36
C VAL A 67 31.87 -18.42 -25.82
N ILE A 68 30.86 -18.66 -26.65
CA ILE A 68 29.94 -17.61 -27.11
C ILE A 68 29.17 -16.99 -25.93
N THR A 69 28.64 -17.81 -25.01
CA THR A 69 27.94 -17.29 -23.82
C THR A 69 28.87 -16.48 -22.91
N CYS A 70 30.12 -16.92 -22.70
CA CYS A 70 31.11 -16.14 -21.96
C CYS A 70 31.44 -14.81 -22.65
N LEU A 71 31.62 -14.80 -23.97
CA LEU A 71 31.87 -13.57 -24.73
C LEU A 71 30.67 -12.61 -24.70
N ILE A 72 29.45 -13.13 -24.75
CA ILE A 72 28.22 -12.33 -24.58
C ILE A 72 28.15 -11.76 -23.17
N MET A 73 28.39 -12.56 -22.12
CA MET A 73 28.40 -12.06 -20.74
C MET A 73 29.53 -11.06 -20.47
N TRP A 74 30.63 -11.10 -21.22
CA TRP A 74 31.73 -10.14 -21.07
C TRP A 74 31.53 -8.85 -21.89
N SER A 75 30.99 -8.97 -23.10
CA SER A 75 30.69 -7.82 -23.98
C SER A 75 29.41 -7.09 -23.56
N PHE A 76 28.48 -7.84 -22.94
CA PHE A 76 27.24 -7.36 -22.35
C PHE A 76 27.18 -7.90 -20.92
N PRO A 77 27.97 -7.34 -19.98
CA PRO A 77 27.81 -7.67 -18.57
C PRO A 77 26.33 -7.52 -18.25
N PRO A 78 25.66 -8.58 -17.74
CA PRO A 78 24.28 -8.42 -17.32
C PRO A 78 24.31 -7.27 -16.33
N ASN A 79 23.57 -6.21 -16.65
CA ASN A 79 23.23 -5.19 -15.67
C ASN A 79 22.36 -5.91 -14.63
N CYS A 80 22.98 -6.69 -13.75
CA CYS A 80 22.43 -7.09 -12.48
C CYS A 80 22.42 -5.84 -11.59
N LYS A 81 21.67 -4.84 -12.03
CA LYS A 81 20.90 -4.05 -11.08
C LYS A 81 19.95 -5.07 -10.46
N ARG A 82 20.33 -5.65 -9.31
CA ARG A 82 19.34 -6.13 -8.33
C ARG A 82 18.27 -5.05 -8.30
N GLY A 83 17.02 -5.41 -8.60
CA GLY A 83 15.95 -4.51 -9.01
C GLY A 83 15.68 -3.34 -8.07
N ALA A 84 16.54 -2.34 -8.10
CA ALA A 84 16.21 -0.96 -7.81
C ALA A 84 15.98 -0.34 -9.19
N GLY A 85 14.83 -0.68 -9.79
CA GLY A 85 14.27 0.09 -10.89
C GLY A 85 14.00 1.49 -10.36
N GLY A 86 14.98 2.37 -10.53
CA GLY A 86 14.95 3.75 -10.09
C GLY A 86 13.98 4.57 -10.93
N GLU A 87 12.70 4.48 -10.60
CA GLU A 87 11.80 5.59 -10.77
C GLU A 87 11.57 6.19 -9.37
N GLY A 88 11.74 7.51 -9.24
CA GLY A 88 11.49 8.19 -7.98
C GLY A 88 10.04 8.04 -7.51
N PRO A 89 9.71 8.52 -6.30
CA PRO A 89 8.35 8.44 -5.76
C PRO A 89 7.29 8.94 -6.75
N LEU A 90 6.15 8.24 -6.82
CA LEU A 90 5.02 8.63 -7.68
C LEU A 90 4.49 10.03 -7.34
N LEU A 91 4.65 10.45 -6.08
CA LEU A 91 4.33 11.77 -5.57
C LEU A 91 5.56 12.36 -4.91
N LYS A 92 5.81 13.65 -5.16
CA LYS A 92 6.77 14.39 -4.34
C LYS A 92 6.23 14.52 -2.93
N THR A 93 7.06 14.28 -1.94
CA THR A 93 6.67 14.38 -0.53
C THR A 93 7.85 14.85 0.32
N PRO A 94 7.61 15.68 1.34
CA PRO A 94 8.61 16.02 2.35
C PRO A 94 8.84 14.88 3.35
N VAL A 95 7.93 13.90 3.40
CA VAL A 95 7.99 12.79 4.34
C VAL A 95 9.04 11.77 3.89
N PRO A 96 9.98 11.36 4.76
CA PRO A 96 11.01 10.40 4.40
C PRO A 96 10.44 8.99 4.21
N GLU A 97 11.20 8.13 3.53
CA GLU A 97 10.92 6.70 3.53
C GLU A 97 11.24 6.11 4.91
N PHE A 98 10.29 5.36 5.47
CA PHE A 98 10.48 4.68 6.73
C PHE A 98 11.01 3.25 6.54
N PRO A 99 11.97 2.80 7.36
CA PRO A 99 12.40 1.41 7.36
C PRO A 99 11.22 0.49 7.69
N LYS A 100 11.24 -0.74 7.18
CA LYS A 100 10.21 -1.75 7.40
C LYS A 100 10.64 -2.74 8.48
N GLU A 101 9.69 -3.25 9.24
CA GLU A 101 9.88 -4.31 10.23
C GLU A 101 8.73 -5.32 10.16
N ILE A 102 9.02 -6.56 10.54
CA ILE A 102 8.00 -7.60 10.66
C ILE A 102 7.33 -7.48 12.03
N ARG A 103 6.00 -7.48 12.07
CA ARG A 103 5.23 -7.54 13.31
C ARG A 103 4.19 -8.65 13.26
N MET A 104 4.00 -9.27 14.41
CA MET A 104 2.87 -10.16 14.66
C MET A 104 1.78 -9.33 15.31
N PHE A 105 0.53 -9.43 14.83
CA PHE A 105 -0.59 -8.78 15.51
C PHE A 105 -1.02 -9.60 16.72
N GLU A 106 -1.27 -8.91 17.83
CA GLU A 106 -1.70 -9.50 19.08
C GLU A 106 -2.90 -8.70 19.61
N LEU A 107 -3.85 -9.41 20.24
CA LEU A 107 -4.97 -8.76 20.90
C LEU A 107 -4.47 -8.08 22.16
N ASP A 108 -4.56 -6.75 22.19
CA ASP A 108 -4.26 -5.94 23.36
C ASP A 108 -5.56 -5.41 23.97
N MET A 109 -5.89 -5.93 25.15
CA MET A 109 -7.13 -5.57 25.86
C MET A 109 -7.16 -4.10 26.25
N THR A 110 -6.01 -3.43 26.40
CA THR A 110 -5.93 -1.98 26.65
C THR A 110 -6.66 -1.18 25.57
N TYR A 111 -6.62 -1.68 24.33
CA TYR A 111 -7.27 -1.03 23.19
C TYR A 111 -8.64 -1.63 22.85
N ALA A 112 -8.94 -2.84 23.32
CA ALA A 112 -10.19 -3.56 23.03
C ALA A 112 -11.29 -3.38 24.08
N ASP A 113 -10.91 -3.19 25.36
CA ASP A 113 -11.85 -3.12 26.47
C ASP A 113 -12.66 -1.79 26.51
N PRO A 114 -13.75 -1.76 27.30
CA PRO A 114 -14.48 -0.53 27.59
C PRO A 114 -13.58 0.62 28.09
N PRO A 115 -14.04 1.88 27.95
CA PRO A 115 -13.30 3.05 28.43
C PRO A 115 -13.05 3.00 29.94
N THR A 116 -11.79 3.19 30.30
CA THR A 116 -11.30 3.44 31.65
C THR A 116 -10.28 4.57 31.57
N PRO A 117 -9.99 5.30 32.66
CA PRO A 117 -8.96 6.34 32.64
C PRO A 117 -7.61 5.86 32.09
N GLU A 118 -7.24 4.61 32.40
CA GLU A 118 -6.00 4.00 31.92
C GLU A 118 -6.05 3.71 30.41
N ASN A 119 -7.13 3.09 29.92
CA ASN A 119 -7.28 2.75 28.52
C ASN A 119 -7.45 4.01 27.66
N ASP A 120 -8.21 5.01 28.12
CA ASP A 120 -8.39 6.27 27.40
C ASP A 120 -7.08 7.06 27.33
N LYS A 121 -6.27 7.02 28.39
CA LYS A 121 -4.90 7.53 28.32
C LYS A 121 -4.08 6.81 27.26
N ALA A 122 -4.12 5.48 27.23
CA ALA A 122 -3.39 4.70 26.22
C ALA A 122 -3.85 5.05 24.78
N TRP A 123 -5.15 5.27 24.57
CA TRP A 123 -5.69 5.75 23.31
C TRP A 123 -5.22 7.16 22.93
N ASN A 124 -5.15 8.07 23.90
CA ASN A 124 -4.64 9.43 23.67
C ASN A 124 -3.14 9.42 23.35
N ASP A 125 -2.37 8.53 23.99
CA ASP A 125 -0.95 8.33 23.74
C ASP A 125 -0.64 7.72 22.34
N LEU A 126 -1.65 7.27 21.58
CA LEU A 126 -1.47 6.86 20.18
C LEU A 126 -1.21 8.04 19.24
N LEU A 127 -1.61 9.26 19.63
CA LEU A 127 -1.17 10.46 18.93
C LEU A 127 0.17 10.93 19.50
N PRO A 128 1.11 11.31 18.63
CA PRO A 128 2.29 12.02 19.07
C PRO A 128 1.86 13.41 19.53
N PHE A 129 2.77 14.06 20.26
CA PHE A 129 2.63 15.48 20.56
C PHE A 129 2.34 16.27 19.28
N GLY A 130 1.44 17.25 19.36
CA GLY A 130 0.96 17.94 18.15
C GLY A 130 -0.20 17.28 17.42
N ARG A 131 -0.82 16.23 17.98
CA ARG A 131 -1.96 15.48 17.39
C ARG A 131 -1.66 14.83 16.03
N GLY A 132 -0.39 14.66 15.68
CA GLY A 132 0.01 14.16 14.37
C GLY A 132 0.03 15.21 13.25
N TYR A 133 0.02 16.50 13.59
CA TYR A 133 0.34 17.56 12.64
C TYR A 133 1.84 17.79 12.55
N VAL A 134 2.31 18.22 11.38
CA VAL A 134 3.69 18.62 11.10
C VAL A 134 3.74 19.97 10.40
N PHE A 135 4.83 20.71 10.57
CA PHE A 135 5.15 21.85 9.73
C PHE A 135 5.71 21.37 8.40
N VAL A 136 5.36 22.06 7.31
CA VAL A 136 5.95 21.80 5.99
C VAL A 136 6.41 23.12 5.39
N ASP A 137 7.73 23.32 5.38
CA ASP A 137 8.32 24.46 4.68
C ASP A 137 8.15 24.31 3.18
N ASN A 138 7.79 25.41 2.49
CA ASN A 138 7.64 25.45 1.04
C ASN A 138 6.74 24.33 0.48
N ALA A 139 5.59 24.09 1.12
CA ALA A 139 4.67 23.00 0.78
C ALA A 139 4.29 22.93 -0.72
N ALA A 140 4.24 24.08 -1.39
CA ALA A 140 4.01 24.20 -2.84
C ALA A 140 5.07 23.47 -3.70
N GLU A 141 6.32 23.32 -3.25
CA GLU A 141 7.37 22.57 -3.97
C GLU A 141 7.07 21.06 -4.07
N TYR A 142 6.32 20.55 -3.09
CA TYR A 142 5.82 19.18 -3.04
C TYR A 142 4.46 19.03 -3.74
N GLY A 143 3.90 20.13 -4.26
CA GLY A 143 2.57 20.15 -4.88
C GLY A 143 1.43 19.98 -3.87
N LEU A 144 1.66 20.36 -2.61
CA LEU A 144 0.64 20.37 -1.59
C LEU A 144 -0.20 21.65 -1.71
N GLU A 145 -1.50 21.53 -1.48
CA GLU A 145 -2.39 22.67 -1.28
C GLU A 145 -2.06 23.38 0.04
N PRO A 146 -2.52 24.63 0.24
CA PRO A 146 -2.34 25.37 1.49
C PRO A 146 -2.78 24.56 2.71
N GLY A 147 -1.97 24.63 3.77
CA GLY A 147 -2.21 23.94 5.02
C GLY A 147 -3.17 24.70 5.93
N ILE A 148 -3.25 24.28 7.20
CA ILE A 148 -3.93 25.09 8.22
C ILE A 148 -2.97 26.17 8.67
N GLU A 149 -3.34 27.44 8.45
CA GLU A 149 -2.54 28.59 8.89
C GLU A 149 -2.52 28.70 10.42
N THR A 150 -1.33 28.83 11.00
CA THR A 150 -1.11 29.14 12.42
C THR A 150 -0.20 30.36 12.56
N GLU A 151 -0.07 30.92 13.76
CA GLU A 151 0.88 32.02 14.02
C GLU A 151 2.36 31.62 13.78
N TYR A 152 2.63 30.32 13.64
CA TYR A 152 3.97 29.76 13.41
C TYR A 152 4.16 29.21 11.98
N GLY A 153 3.16 29.34 11.11
CA GLY A 153 3.15 28.81 9.74
C GLY A 153 2.10 27.73 9.50
N GLU A 154 2.07 27.20 8.27
CA GLU A 154 1.12 26.19 7.84
C GLU A 154 1.43 24.81 8.42
N ILE A 155 0.39 24.14 8.93
CA ILE A 155 0.48 22.77 9.45
C ILE A 155 -0.35 21.79 8.63
N TYR A 156 0.12 20.55 8.58
CA TYR A 156 -0.45 19.47 7.79
C TYR A 156 -0.65 18.22 8.65
N SER A 157 -1.81 17.57 8.52
CA SER A 157 -2.09 16.34 9.25
C SER A 157 -1.41 15.15 8.57
N VAL A 158 -0.64 14.38 9.32
CA VAL A 158 -0.10 13.10 8.86
C VAL A 158 -1.24 12.07 8.82
N ALA A 159 -1.40 11.39 7.68
CA ALA A 159 -2.53 10.50 7.42
C ALA A 159 -2.70 9.38 8.46
N LEU A 160 -1.59 8.76 8.89
CA LEU A 160 -1.60 7.72 9.94
C LEU A 160 -2.31 8.21 11.21
N TYR A 161 -1.96 9.40 11.69
CA TYR A 161 -2.51 9.93 12.94
C TYR A 161 -3.93 10.46 12.77
N HIS A 162 -4.30 10.93 11.57
CA HIS A 162 -5.69 11.25 11.26
C HIS A 162 -6.57 9.99 11.29
N GLN A 163 -6.08 8.88 10.71
CA GLN A 163 -6.75 7.58 10.81
C GLN A 163 -6.90 7.15 12.28
N MET A 164 -5.84 7.26 13.09
CA MET A 164 -5.92 6.94 14.52
C MET A 164 -6.93 7.82 15.27
N HIS A 165 -6.98 9.13 14.97
CA HIS A 165 -7.96 10.04 15.52
C HIS A 165 -9.40 9.61 15.18
N CYS A 166 -9.67 9.33 13.91
CA CYS A 166 -10.97 8.83 13.48
C CYS A 166 -11.34 7.51 14.20
N LEU A 167 -10.35 6.67 14.52
CA LEU A 167 -10.62 5.34 15.10
C LEU A 167 -11.03 5.49 16.55
N GLY A 168 -10.36 6.38 17.28
CA GLY A 168 -10.77 6.71 18.64
C GLY A 168 -12.13 7.42 18.70
N LEU A 169 -12.50 8.23 17.71
CA LEU A 169 -13.87 8.77 17.60
C LEU A 169 -14.92 7.67 17.44
N VAL A 170 -14.68 6.70 16.54
CA VAL A 170 -15.55 5.53 16.36
C VAL A 170 -15.66 4.73 17.66
N ARG A 171 -14.53 4.45 18.31
CA ARG A 171 -14.49 3.76 19.62
C ARG A 171 -15.33 4.50 20.66
N ARG A 172 -15.12 5.81 20.81
CA ARG A 172 -15.83 6.64 21.78
C ARG A 172 -17.34 6.61 21.55
N ASN A 173 -17.76 6.76 20.30
CA ASN A 173 -19.17 6.74 19.94
C ASN A 173 -19.82 5.37 20.17
N PHE A 174 -19.10 4.28 19.85
CA PHE A 174 -19.53 2.92 20.15
C PHE A 174 -19.79 2.73 21.64
N TRP A 175 -18.80 3.04 22.49
CA TRP A 175 -18.94 2.83 23.94
C TRP A 175 -19.95 3.77 24.59
N ARG A 176 -20.05 5.02 24.14
CA ARG A 176 -21.09 5.97 24.60
C ARG A 176 -22.50 5.46 24.31
N LEU A 177 -22.70 4.81 23.16
CA LEU A 177 -23.99 4.23 22.79
C LEU A 177 -24.29 2.97 23.62
N VAL A 178 -23.31 2.07 23.78
CA VAL A 178 -23.43 0.88 24.62
C VAL A 178 -23.79 1.26 26.05
N ASP A 179 -23.04 2.18 26.65
CA ASP A 179 -23.30 2.73 27.99
C ASP A 179 -24.70 3.34 28.08
N GLY A 180 -25.07 4.18 27.11
CA GLY A 180 -26.38 4.82 27.07
C GLY A 180 -27.53 3.83 27.05
N ILE A 181 -27.40 2.73 26.29
CA ILE A 181 -28.42 1.68 26.21
C ILE A 181 -28.47 0.87 27.52
N LEU A 182 -27.31 0.40 28.02
CA LEU A 182 -27.24 -0.44 29.21
C LEU A 182 -27.72 0.29 30.48
N ASN A 183 -27.46 1.59 30.56
CA ASN A 183 -27.86 2.45 31.68
C ASN A 183 -29.18 3.20 31.45
N ASN A 184 -29.89 2.92 30.35
CA ASN A 184 -31.16 3.57 29.98
C ASN A 184 -31.10 5.11 30.06
N ARG A 185 -29.99 5.70 29.57
CA ARG A 185 -29.76 7.14 29.61
C ARG A 185 -30.81 7.84 28.73
N PRO A 186 -31.51 8.89 29.23
CA PRO A 186 -32.43 9.66 28.41
C PRO A 186 -31.68 10.34 27.25
N GLY A 187 -32.32 10.41 26.08
CA GLY A 187 -31.75 11.10 24.91
C GLY A 187 -30.77 10.27 24.07
N VAL A 188 -30.48 9.01 24.41
CA VAL A 188 -29.58 8.14 23.61
C VAL A 188 -30.07 7.96 22.17
N ALA A 189 -31.38 7.88 21.96
CA ALA A 189 -31.94 7.82 20.61
C ALA A 189 -31.71 9.12 19.83
N ASP A 190 -31.73 10.28 20.49
CA ASP A 190 -31.47 11.57 19.86
C ASP A 190 -29.98 11.75 19.56
N GLU A 191 -29.10 11.30 20.47
CA GLU A 191 -27.66 11.24 20.23
C GLU A 191 -27.32 10.35 19.02
N ALA A 192 -27.92 9.15 18.94
CA ALA A 192 -27.72 8.26 17.80
C ALA A 192 -28.21 8.89 16.48
N ARG A 193 -29.34 9.61 16.50
CA ARG A 193 -29.82 10.36 15.33
C ARG A 193 -28.88 11.50 14.94
N ALA A 194 -28.35 12.23 15.92
CA ALA A 194 -27.40 13.30 15.68
C ALA A 194 -26.10 12.76 15.06
N GLU A 195 -25.60 11.62 15.51
CA GLU A 195 -24.41 10.97 14.91
C GLU A 195 -24.64 10.59 13.43
N ILE A 196 -25.85 10.10 13.09
CA ILE A 196 -26.21 9.80 11.70
C ILE A 196 -26.25 11.09 10.86
N GLN A 197 -26.76 12.19 11.41
CA GLN A 197 -26.90 13.47 10.71
C GLN A 197 -25.57 14.22 10.54
N ASN A 198 -24.70 14.17 11.55
CA ASN A 198 -23.45 14.94 11.60
C ASN A 198 -22.35 14.38 10.69
N SER A 199 -22.61 13.29 9.96
CA SER A 199 -21.74 12.58 9.00
C SER A 199 -20.32 12.24 9.49
N HIS A 200 -19.96 12.54 10.74
CA HIS A 200 -18.60 12.42 11.24
C HIS A 200 -18.17 10.96 11.26
N THR A 201 -18.93 10.12 11.94
CA THR A 201 -18.67 8.67 11.99
C THR A 201 -18.74 8.05 10.59
N GLY A 202 -19.64 8.54 9.72
CA GLY A 202 -19.78 8.08 8.33
C GLY A 202 -18.53 8.34 7.47
N HIS A 203 -17.95 9.54 7.54
CA HIS A 203 -16.70 9.81 6.81
C HIS A 203 -15.51 9.05 7.41
N CYS A 204 -15.47 8.83 8.74
CA CYS A 204 -14.44 7.99 9.35
C CYS A 204 -14.45 6.58 8.75
N PHE A 205 -15.63 5.97 8.59
CA PHE A 205 -15.74 4.66 7.94
C PHE A 205 -15.24 4.65 6.50
N ASP A 206 -15.60 5.65 5.69
CA ASP A 206 -15.10 5.72 4.31
C ASP A 206 -13.59 6.04 4.26
N TYR A 207 -13.08 6.87 5.16
CA TYR A 207 -11.66 7.17 5.25
C TYR A 207 -10.85 5.92 5.61
N PHE A 208 -11.34 5.07 6.52
CA PHE A 208 -10.72 3.77 6.80
C PHE A 208 -10.74 2.85 5.61
N ARG A 209 -11.89 2.70 4.95
CA ARG A 209 -12.01 1.89 3.73
C ARG A 209 -10.96 2.29 2.70
N GLN A 210 -10.88 3.58 2.37
CA GLN A 210 -9.90 4.11 1.42
C GLN A 210 -8.45 3.92 1.90
N SER A 211 -8.19 4.12 3.19
CA SER A 211 -6.86 3.99 3.78
C SER A 211 -6.36 2.54 3.76
N PHE A 212 -7.23 1.57 4.02
CA PHE A 212 -6.90 0.15 3.98
C PHE A 212 -6.71 -0.33 2.54
N GLU A 213 -7.58 0.07 1.61
CA GLU A 213 -7.42 -0.20 0.18
C GLU A 213 -6.13 0.41 -0.37
N CYS A 214 -5.77 1.61 0.06
CA CYS A 214 -4.54 2.29 -0.33
C CYS A 214 -3.29 1.60 0.23
N SER A 215 -3.35 1.13 1.47
CA SER A 215 -2.25 0.37 2.10
C SER A 215 -2.08 -1.01 1.47
N ALA A 216 -3.17 -1.59 0.96
CA ALA A 216 -3.22 -2.86 0.22
C ALA A 216 -2.38 -3.96 0.88
N ASP A 217 -2.61 -4.20 2.18
CA ASP A 217 -1.94 -5.30 2.88
C ASP A 217 -2.49 -6.64 2.38
N MET A 218 -1.72 -7.28 1.50
CA MET A 218 -2.04 -8.56 0.86
C MET A 218 -1.48 -9.76 1.62
N THR A 219 -1.16 -9.61 2.92
CA THR A 219 -0.68 -10.70 3.77
C THR A 219 -1.70 -11.85 3.79
N LEU A 220 -1.24 -13.09 3.60
CA LEU A 220 -2.09 -14.27 3.63
C LEU A 220 -2.28 -14.74 5.07
N GLU A 221 -3.47 -14.55 5.60
CA GLU A 221 -3.84 -15.02 6.93
C GLU A 221 -4.30 -16.47 6.91
N TRP A 222 -3.92 -17.23 7.93
CA TRP A 222 -4.36 -18.61 8.14
C TRP A 222 -5.28 -18.73 9.35
N PRO A 223 -6.14 -19.76 9.42
CA PRO A 223 -7.06 -19.90 10.54
C PRO A 223 -6.33 -20.20 11.85
N ARG A 224 -6.82 -19.62 12.96
CA ARG A 224 -6.36 -19.99 14.30
C ARG A 224 -6.72 -21.43 14.65
N THR A 225 -6.03 -21.98 15.64
CA THR A 225 -6.33 -23.30 16.21
C THR A 225 -7.26 -23.13 17.41
N GLU A 226 -8.47 -23.68 17.31
CA GLU A 226 -9.44 -23.65 18.39
C GLU A 226 -9.09 -24.68 19.49
N THR A 227 -9.75 -24.58 20.64
CA THR A 227 -9.51 -25.44 21.81
C THR A 227 -9.74 -26.93 21.52
N ASP A 228 -10.58 -27.26 20.55
CA ASP A 228 -10.86 -28.62 20.07
C ASP A 228 -9.90 -29.09 18.95
N GLY A 229 -8.89 -28.29 18.61
CA GLY A 229 -7.90 -28.57 17.57
C GLY A 229 -8.35 -28.29 16.14
N ARG A 230 -9.62 -27.90 15.91
CA ARG A 230 -10.09 -27.52 14.57
C ARG A 230 -9.55 -26.14 14.18
N ARG A 231 -9.52 -25.89 12.86
CA ARG A 231 -9.04 -24.64 12.26
C ARG A 231 -10.01 -24.14 11.22
N TYR A 232 -10.82 -23.15 11.57
CA TYR A 232 -11.89 -22.64 10.69
C TYR A 232 -12.20 -21.14 10.82
N GLN A 233 -11.57 -20.41 11.75
CA GLN A 233 -11.73 -18.97 11.90
C GLN A 233 -10.42 -18.25 11.63
N VAL A 234 -10.48 -17.17 10.86
CA VAL A 234 -9.37 -16.27 10.57
C VAL A 234 -9.65 -14.97 11.31
N ASP A 235 -8.69 -14.50 12.12
CA ASP A 235 -8.83 -13.32 12.97
C ASP A 235 -7.61 -12.38 12.91
N GLY A 236 -6.66 -12.63 12.00
CA GLY A 236 -5.42 -11.86 11.85
C GLY A 236 -4.41 -11.99 12.99
N GLY A 237 -4.73 -12.70 14.07
CA GLY A 237 -3.84 -12.84 15.21
C GLY A 237 -2.63 -13.73 14.91
N HIS A 238 -1.46 -13.31 15.38
CA HIS A 238 -0.20 -14.05 15.25
C HIS A 238 0.17 -14.36 13.78
N ILE A 239 -0.19 -13.46 12.86
CA ILE A 239 0.24 -13.47 11.45
C ILE A 239 1.34 -12.41 11.28
N PRO A 240 2.43 -12.68 10.53
CA PRO A 240 3.48 -11.71 10.27
C PRO A 240 3.08 -10.72 9.17
N HIS A 241 3.10 -9.43 9.49
CA HIS A 241 2.90 -8.31 8.57
C HIS A 241 4.20 -7.52 8.38
N VAL A 242 4.40 -6.93 7.19
CA VAL A 242 5.52 -6.01 6.92
C VAL A 242 5.07 -4.57 7.16
N CYS A 243 5.42 -4.01 8.31
CA CYS A 243 4.98 -2.70 8.75
C CYS A 243 6.07 -1.63 8.62
N ALA A 244 5.70 -0.35 8.53
CA ALA A 244 6.66 0.75 8.75
C ALA A 244 7.11 0.77 10.22
N SER A 245 8.41 0.95 10.48
CA SER A 245 8.98 0.84 11.83
C SER A 245 8.40 1.85 12.80
N ARG A 246 7.93 1.36 13.97
CA ARG A 246 7.24 2.20 14.96
C ARG A 246 8.22 3.20 15.56
N LYS A 247 9.45 2.74 15.82
CA LYS A 247 10.52 3.60 16.32
C LYS A 247 10.86 4.71 15.32
N ALA A 248 11.03 4.39 14.04
CA ALA A 248 11.36 5.39 13.04
C ALA A 248 10.24 6.43 12.84
N LEU A 249 8.98 5.99 12.91
CA LEU A 249 7.82 6.89 12.89
C LEU A 249 7.83 7.83 14.09
N GLN A 250 8.05 7.30 15.30
CA GLN A 250 8.13 8.10 16.51
C GLN A 250 9.28 9.11 16.44
N ASP A 251 10.49 8.66 16.10
CA ASP A 251 11.69 9.51 16.00
C ASP A 251 11.47 10.66 14.99
N TYR A 252 10.76 10.41 13.88
CA TYR A 252 10.39 11.45 12.92
C TYR A 252 9.41 12.46 13.52
N MET A 253 8.36 11.98 14.19
CA MET A 253 7.38 12.88 14.79
C MET A 253 7.96 13.70 15.92
N ASP A 254 8.84 13.15 16.76
CA ASP A 254 9.51 13.89 17.83
C ASP A 254 10.30 15.11 17.30
N TYR A 255 10.73 15.05 16.04
CA TYR A 255 11.41 16.16 15.36
C TYR A 255 10.45 17.08 14.57
N ALA A 256 9.53 16.51 13.78
CA ALA A 256 8.77 17.24 12.76
C ALA A 256 7.41 17.80 13.24
N HIS A 257 6.96 17.40 14.44
CA HIS A 257 5.62 17.70 14.91
C HIS A 257 5.34 19.20 15.10
N PHE A 258 4.05 19.55 14.98
CA PHE A 258 3.52 20.81 15.44
C PHE A 258 3.49 20.87 16.98
N ASN A 259 4.39 21.64 17.59
CA ASN A 259 4.60 21.63 19.04
C ASN A 259 3.66 22.53 19.86
N ASN A 260 2.70 23.22 19.23
CA ASN A 260 1.78 24.13 19.92
C ASN A 260 0.33 23.60 19.98
N SER A 261 0.13 22.29 19.82
CA SER A 261 -1.17 21.68 20.08
C SER A 261 -1.32 21.43 21.58
N HIS A 262 -2.33 22.06 22.20
CA HIS A 262 -2.64 21.89 23.62
C HIS A 262 -3.72 20.85 23.89
N ASN A 263 -4.26 20.21 22.85
CA ASN A 263 -5.27 19.18 22.97
C ASN A 263 -4.67 17.86 22.48
N ASN A 264 -4.62 16.83 23.33
CA ASN A 264 -4.07 15.53 22.97
C ASN A 264 -5.15 14.44 22.92
N ASP A 265 -6.41 14.82 23.11
CA ASP A 265 -7.47 13.86 23.40
C ASP A 265 -8.11 13.36 22.11
N ILE A 266 -8.01 12.05 21.86
CA ILE A 266 -8.88 11.32 20.94
C ILE A 266 -10.04 10.68 21.71
N ALA A 267 -9.73 10.10 22.88
CA ALA A 267 -10.65 9.53 23.83
C ALA A 267 -10.99 10.58 24.89
N ALA A 268 -12.29 10.83 25.07
CA ALA A 268 -12.82 11.68 26.13
C ALA A 268 -13.03 10.84 27.38
#